data_AF-A0A532CG11-F1
#
_entry.id   AF-A0A532CG11-F1
#
_cell.length_a   1.000
_cell.length_b   1.000
_cell.length_c   1.000
_cell.angle_alpha   90.00
_cell.angle_beta   90.00
_cell.angle_gamma   90.00
#
_symmetry.space_group_name_H-M   'P 1'
#
loop_
_entity.id
_entity.type
_entity.pdbx_description
1 polymer ?
#
loop_
_entity_poly.entity_id
_entity_poly.type
_entity_poly.pdbx_seq_one_letter_code
_entity_poly.pdbx_strand_id
1 'polypeptide(L)'
;MSCETHPNLVIYQSEAAWVALRELPAGYPSLGPNHHPYTIDPKKLLTLLEPLEYREGSLLPFSWGHPRKVFSVNQGKTLAQELVKAFGSALPQEVVTFTIADEEKPDRRTKGFTFIVGDELHLIIEELRRPVYQGEQKPYQQQLFQWELLPASRQRHYTSRPGGKGVISNWIIAPLR
;
A
#
# COMPACT_ATOMS: atom_id res chain seq x y z
N MET A 1 -13.66 26.38 14.46
CA MET A 1 -12.33 25.75 14.60
C MET A 1 -11.91 25.33 13.21
N SER A 2 -10.81 25.90 12.71
CA SER A 2 -10.26 25.59 11.38
C SER A 2 -9.61 24.21 11.44
N CYS A 3 -10.13 23.24 10.69
CA CYS A 3 -9.38 22.02 10.41
C CYS A 3 -8.28 22.38 9.40
N GLU A 4 -7.12 22.77 9.89
CA GLU A 4 -5.93 22.87 9.06
C GLU A 4 -5.46 21.45 8.76
N THR A 5 -5.83 20.91 7.60
CA THR A 5 -5.17 19.73 7.05
C THR A 5 -3.71 20.06 6.86
N HIS A 6 -2.82 19.45 7.65
CA HIS A 6 -1.39 19.54 7.44
C HIS A 6 -1.08 19.18 5.98
N PRO A 7 -0.40 20.07 5.22
CA PRO A 7 -0.08 19.79 3.82
C PRO A 7 0.84 18.57 3.74
N ASN A 8 0.57 17.67 2.78
CA ASN A 8 1.41 16.49 2.56
C ASN A 8 2.86 16.92 2.30
N LEU A 9 3.82 16.46 3.12
CA LEU A 9 5.24 16.72 2.88
C LEU A 9 5.76 15.73 1.85
N VAL A 10 6.01 16.22 0.63
CA VAL A 10 6.52 15.39 -0.48
C VAL A 10 7.99 15.04 -0.24
N ILE A 11 8.28 13.74 -0.17
CA ILE A 11 9.64 13.21 -0.02
C ILE A 11 10.24 12.88 -1.40
N TYR A 12 9.41 12.38 -2.31
CA TYR A 12 9.83 12.01 -3.65
C TYR A 12 8.68 12.21 -4.65
N GLN A 13 9.02 12.69 -5.84
CA GLN A 13 8.08 12.81 -6.95
C GLN A 13 8.79 12.60 -8.29
N SER A 14 8.23 11.74 -9.11
CA SER A 14 8.54 11.54 -10.52
C SER A 14 7.26 11.22 -11.29
N GLU A 15 7.37 11.01 -12.60
CA GLU A 15 6.24 10.54 -13.41
C GLU A 15 5.74 9.16 -12.95
N ALA A 16 6.67 8.32 -12.49
CA ALA A 16 6.43 6.93 -12.14
C ALA A 16 6.08 6.72 -10.66
N ALA A 17 6.51 7.59 -9.74
CA ALA A 17 6.22 7.40 -8.32
C ALA A 17 6.11 8.72 -7.56
N TRP A 18 5.32 8.69 -6.49
CA TRP A 18 5.12 9.79 -5.56
C TRP A 18 5.11 9.22 -4.14
N VAL A 19 5.88 9.83 -3.25
CA VAL A 19 5.98 9.44 -1.83
C VAL A 19 5.89 10.70 -0.98
N ALA A 20 5.01 10.70 0.01
CA ALA A 20 4.81 11.84 0.89
C ALA A 20 4.40 11.42 2.30
N LEU A 21 4.68 12.29 3.27
CA LEU A 21 4.22 12.19 4.63
C LEU A 21 2.87 12.89 4.77
N ARG A 22 1.95 12.28 5.52
CA ARG A 22 0.69 12.89 5.91
C ARG A 22 0.13 12.26 7.18
N GLU A 23 -0.91 12.85 7.74
CA GLU A 23 -1.67 12.22 8.82
C GLU A 23 -2.35 10.92 8.39
N LEU A 24 -2.54 10.01 9.34
CA LEU A 24 -3.28 8.77 9.11
C LEU A 24 -4.72 9.11 8.63
N PRO A 25 -5.15 8.62 7.45
CA PRO A 25 -6.50 8.89 6.95
C PRO A 25 -7.61 8.46 7.94
N ALA A 26 -8.73 9.18 7.89
CA ALA A 26 -9.85 8.95 8.79
C ALA A 26 -10.41 7.52 8.70
N GLY A 27 -10.71 6.95 9.88
CA GLY A 27 -11.32 5.64 10.07
C GLY A 27 -10.34 4.46 10.07
N TYR A 28 -9.03 4.68 9.99
CA TYR A 28 -8.08 3.67 10.46
C TYR A 28 -7.94 3.76 11.99
N PRO A 29 -7.79 2.65 12.71
CA PRO A 29 -7.59 2.68 14.16
C PRO A 29 -6.31 3.47 14.49
N SER A 30 -6.36 4.28 15.54
CA SER A 30 -5.14 4.83 16.14
C SER A 30 -4.41 3.67 16.82
N LEU A 31 -3.26 3.27 16.28
CA LEU A 31 -2.46 2.14 16.79
C LEU A 31 -1.42 2.59 17.83
N GLY A 32 -1.52 3.83 18.32
CA GLY A 32 -0.49 4.51 19.13
C GLY A 32 0.40 5.40 18.27
N PRO A 33 1.41 6.08 18.87
CA PRO A 33 2.39 6.82 18.09
C PRO A 33 3.23 5.86 17.23
N ASN A 34 3.41 6.21 15.96
CA ASN A 34 4.31 5.49 15.07
C ASN A 34 5.75 5.63 15.57
N HIS A 35 6.55 4.58 15.42
CA HIS A 35 7.93 4.55 15.88
C HIS A 35 8.86 5.14 14.80
N HIS A 36 8.67 6.44 14.52
CA HIS A 36 9.51 7.20 13.60
C HIS A 36 10.37 8.23 14.37
N PRO A 37 11.58 8.56 13.88
CA PRO A 37 12.24 7.97 12.72
C PRO A 37 12.76 6.55 13.00
N TYR A 38 12.68 5.67 12.00
CA TYR A 38 13.20 4.30 12.09
C TYR A 38 14.19 4.04 10.97
N THR A 39 15.35 3.50 11.31
CA THR A 39 16.36 3.13 10.32
C THR A 39 16.08 1.72 9.80
N ILE A 40 15.49 1.62 8.60
CA ILE A 40 15.35 0.35 7.86
C ILE A 40 16.36 0.37 6.71
N ASP A 41 17.12 -0.72 6.54
CA ASP A 41 17.93 -0.90 5.34
C ASP A 41 17.02 -1.06 4.09
N PRO A 42 17.26 -0.33 2.98
CA PRO A 42 16.44 -0.44 1.78
C PRO A 42 16.34 -1.86 1.22
N LYS A 43 17.38 -2.70 1.35
CA LYS A 43 17.32 -4.11 0.93
C LYS A 43 16.33 -4.88 1.79
N LYS A 44 16.31 -4.63 3.10
CA LYS A 44 15.35 -5.25 4.02
C LYS A 44 13.93 -4.84 3.68
N LEU A 45 13.69 -3.56 3.39
CA LEU A 45 12.36 -3.11 2.97
C LEU A 45 11.97 -3.75 1.62
N LEU A 46 12.89 -3.86 0.67
CA LEU A 46 12.67 -4.55 -0.59
C LEU A 46 12.27 -6.02 -0.38
N THR A 47 12.92 -6.75 0.54
CA THR A 47 12.53 -8.14 0.84
C THR A 47 11.12 -8.29 1.42
N LEU A 48 10.55 -7.21 1.97
CA LEU A 48 9.16 -7.19 2.45
C LEU A 48 8.16 -6.85 1.34
N LEU A 49 8.56 -6.02 0.37
CA LEU A 49 7.71 -5.57 -0.73
C LEU A 49 7.69 -6.53 -1.93
N GLU A 50 8.82 -7.15 -2.26
CA GLU A 50 8.97 -8.02 -3.43
C GLU A 50 8.07 -9.26 -3.46
N PRO A 51 7.83 -9.98 -2.35
CA PRO A 51 6.99 -11.17 -2.36
C PRO A 51 5.50 -10.85 -2.25
N LEU A 52 5.12 -9.56 -2.22
CA LEU A 52 3.72 -9.17 -2.11
C LEU A 52 3.00 -9.51 -3.39
N GLU A 53 2.01 -10.39 -3.26
CA GLU A 53 1.12 -10.78 -4.33
C GLU A 53 -0.31 -10.37 -4.00
N TYR A 54 -1.11 -10.24 -5.05
CA TYR A 54 -2.55 -10.11 -4.96
C TYR A 54 -3.20 -11.09 -5.92
N ARG A 55 -4.44 -11.44 -5.63
CA ARG A 55 -5.29 -12.14 -6.60
C ARG A 55 -6.60 -11.40 -6.77
N GLU A 56 -7.09 -11.43 -7.99
CA GLU A 56 -8.41 -10.91 -8.32
C GLU A 56 -9.46 -11.98 -8.01
N GLY A 57 -10.53 -11.55 -7.39
CA GLY A 57 -11.76 -12.29 -7.23
C GLY A 57 -12.42 -12.47 -8.59
N SER A 58 -12.99 -13.65 -8.80
CA SER A 58 -13.76 -13.97 -9.99
C SER A 58 -15.25 -13.88 -9.70
N LEU A 59 -16.03 -13.63 -10.75
CA LEU A 59 -17.50 -13.73 -10.72
C LEU A 59 -17.97 -15.18 -10.54
N LEU A 60 -17.12 -16.16 -10.86
CA LEU A 60 -17.42 -17.58 -10.71
C LEU A 60 -16.96 -18.11 -9.34
N PRO A 61 -17.83 -18.80 -8.58
CA PRO A 61 -17.47 -19.35 -7.27
C PRO A 61 -16.29 -20.33 -7.40
N PHE A 62 -15.37 -20.25 -6.44
CA PHE A 62 -14.13 -21.05 -6.36
C PHE A 62 -13.10 -20.83 -7.47
N SER A 63 -13.33 -19.89 -8.38
CA SER A 63 -12.29 -19.44 -9.30
C SER A 63 -11.63 -18.18 -8.74
N TRP A 64 -10.32 -18.23 -8.62
CA TRP A 64 -9.50 -17.08 -8.26
C TRP A 64 -8.53 -16.83 -9.40
N GLY A 65 -8.25 -15.56 -9.68
CA GLY A 65 -7.19 -15.22 -10.61
C GLY A 65 -5.85 -15.79 -10.13
N HIS A 66 -4.95 -16.07 -11.08
CA HIS A 66 -3.56 -16.38 -10.74
C HIS A 66 -2.97 -15.24 -9.91
N PRO A 67 -2.21 -15.54 -8.84
CA PRO A 67 -1.47 -14.53 -8.08
C PRO A 67 -0.61 -13.66 -8.99
N ARG A 68 -0.58 -12.37 -8.69
CA ARG A 68 0.22 -11.37 -9.41
C ARG A 68 0.99 -10.54 -8.41
N LYS A 69 2.21 -10.14 -8.77
CA LYS A 69 2.99 -9.24 -7.92
C LYS A 69 2.31 -7.88 -7.79
N VAL A 70 2.23 -7.36 -6.56
CA VAL A 70 1.77 -6.00 -6.27
C VAL A 70 2.74 -4.97 -6.87
N PHE A 71 4.04 -5.27 -6.85
CA PHE A 71 5.10 -4.42 -7.39
C PHE A 71 6.00 -5.22 -8.33
N SER A 72 6.41 -4.61 -9.45
CA SER A 72 7.55 -5.11 -10.22
C SER A 72 8.84 -5.02 -9.38
N VAL A 73 9.92 -5.66 -9.85
CA VAL A 73 11.22 -5.56 -9.19
C VAL A 73 11.74 -4.12 -9.16
N ASN A 74 11.57 -3.36 -10.25
CA ASN A 74 12.03 -1.97 -10.30
C ASN A 74 11.15 -1.06 -9.43
N GLN A 75 9.83 -1.25 -9.47
CA GLN A 75 8.90 -0.54 -8.59
C GLN A 75 9.22 -0.78 -7.12
N GLY A 76 9.49 -2.04 -6.75
CA GLY A 76 9.88 -2.43 -5.40
C GLY A 76 11.18 -1.74 -4.97
N LYS A 77 12.20 -1.69 -5.85
CA LYS A 77 13.48 -0.99 -5.56
C LYS A 77 13.27 0.51 -5.34
N THR A 78 12.53 1.16 -6.22
CA THR A 78 12.22 2.60 -6.10
C THR A 78 11.46 2.88 -4.81
N LEU A 79 10.38 2.14 -4.52
CA LEU A 79 9.63 2.33 -3.29
C LEU A 79 10.50 2.05 -2.06
N ALA A 80 11.27 0.96 -2.03
CA ALA A 80 12.10 0.65 -0.88
C ALA A 80 13.10 1.78 -0.57
N GLN A 81 13.70 2.39 -1.59
CA GLN A 81 14.62 3.51 -1.40
C GLN A 81 13.91 4.76 -0.86
N GLU A 82 12.77 5.14 -1.44
CA GLU A 82 12.09 6.38 -1.08
C GLU A 82 11.30 6.28 0.23
N LEU A 83 10.73 5.11 0.54
CA LEU A 83 10.07 4.84 1.80
C LEU A 83 11.04 4.90 2.98
N VAL A 84 12.28 4.41 2.84
CA VAL A 84 13.30 4.53 3.90
C VAL A 84 13.62 6.00 4.20
N LYS A 85 13.77 6.84 3.16
CA LYS A 85 13.98 8.29 3.35
C LYS A 85 12.79 8.94 4.06
N ALA A 86 11.57 8.55 3.67
CA ALA A 86 10.35 9.06 4.28
C ALA A 86 10.25 8.65 5.76
N PHE A 87 10.53 7.39 6.10
CA PHE A 87 10.58 6.94 7.50
C PHE A 87 11.63 7.67 8.34
N GLY A 88 12.74 8.09 7.74
CA GLY A 88 13.75 8.92 8.41
C GLY A 88 13.29 10.35 8.70
N SER A 89 12.22 10.81 8.05
CA SER A 89 11.69 12.18 8.18
C SER A 89 10.30 12.24 8.82
N ALA A 90 9.64 11.10 9.02
CA ALA A 90 8.27 11.01 9.51
C ALA A 90 8.16 11.36 11.00
N LEU A 91 7.13 12.11 11.35
CA LEU A 91 6.71 12.31 12.74
C LEU A 91 5.90 11.10 13.25
N PRO A 92 5.78 10.91 14.58
CA PRO A 92 5.02 9.80 15.15
C PRO A 92 3.53 9.75 14.75
N GLN A 93 2.93 10.87 14.39
CA GLN A 93 1.54 10.95 13.90
C GLN A 93 1.40 10.77 12.38
N GLU A 94 2.51 10.75 11.66
CA GLU A 94 2.53 10.69 10.20
C GLU A 94 2.66 9.26 9.71
N VAL A 95 2.08 9.02 8.54
CA VAL A 95 2.25 7.82 7.73
C VAL A 95 2.93 8.20 6.41
N VAL A 96 3.68 7.25 5.85
CA VAL A 96 4.25 7.39 4.52
C VAL A 96 3.24 6.92 3.48
N THR A 97 2.66 7.85 2.74
CA THR A 97 1.83 7.53 1.57
C THR A 97 2.66 7.36 0.32
N PHE A 98 2.22 6.48 -0.57
CA PHE A 98 2.84 6.31 -1.87
C PHE A 98 1.83 6.11 -2.98
N THR A 99 2.26 6.44 -4.19
CA THR A 99 1.61 6.10 -5.45
C THR A 99 2.70 5.66 -6.41
N ILE A 100 2.51 4.53 -7.08
CA ILE A 100 3.45 4.04 -8.09
C ILE A 100 2.70 3.64 -9.37
N ALA A 101 3.17 4.14 -10.50
CA ALA A 101 2.60 3.89 -11.81
C ALA A 101 3.07 2.53 -12.35
N ASP A 102 2.20 1.88 -13.11
CA ASP A 102 2.55 0.68 -13.88
C ASP A 102 3.56 1.02 -14.98
N GLU A 103 4.54 0.14 -15.19
CA GLU A 103 5.62 0.36 -16.15
C GLU A 103 5.13 0.38 -17.60
N GLU A 104 4.12 -0.42 -17.92
CA GLU A 104 3.56 -0.52 -19.27
C GLU A 104 2.42 0.48 -19.49
N LYS A 105 1.70 0.83 -18.42
CA LYS A 105 0.50 1.68 -18.46
C LYS A 105 0.49 2.72 -17.34
N PRO A 106 1.18 3.88 -17.51
CA PRO A 106 1.37 4.87 -16.45
C PRO A 106 0.10 5.53 -15.90
N ASP A 107 -1.02 5.42 -16.62
CA ASP A 107 -2.37 5.79 -16.17
C ASP A 107 -2.86 4.92 -15.01
N ARG A 108 -2.29 3.73 -14.85
CA ARG A 108 -2.62 2.77 -13.79
C ARG A 108 -1.64 2.91 -12.66
N ARG A 109 -2.17 3.01 -11.44
CA ARG A 109 -1.37 3.28 -10.27
C ARG A 109 -1.77 2.38 -9.11
N THR A 110 -0.77 1.90 -8.38
CA THR A 110 -0.96 1.31 -7.08
C THR A 110 -0.77 2.41 -6.03
N LYS A 111 -1.73 2.55 -5.12
CA LYS A 111 -1.71 3.52 -4.03
C LYS A 111 -1.82 2.82 -2.70
N GLY A 112 -1.10 3.34 -1.73
CA GLY A 112 -1.16 2.83 -0.38
C GLY A 112 -0.43 3.73 0.58
N PHE A 113 -0.35 3.27 1.81
CA PHE A 113 0.47 3.91 2.81
C PHE A 113 1.06 2.89 3.76
N THR A 114 2.10 3.32 4.45
CA THR A 114 2.88 2.49 5.35
C THR A 114 3.41 3.28 6.52
N PHE A 115 3.54 2.59 7.65
CA PHE A 115 4.00 3.15 8.91
C PHE A 115 4.58 2.02 9.77
N ILE A 116 5.31 2.40 10.83
CA ILE A 116 6.00 1.46 11.70
C ILE A 116 5.44 1.56 13.11
N VAL A 117 5.08 0.42 13.70
CA VAL A 117 4.68 0.32 15.10
C VAL A 117 5.52 -0.76 15.76
N GLY A 118 6.27 -0.39 16.80
CA GLY A 118 7.25 -1.25 17.44
C GLY A 118 8.30 -1.74 16.43
N ASP A 119 8.39 -3.06 16.26
CA ASP A 119 9.24 -3.71 15.27
C ASP A 119 8.44 -4.27 14.09
N GLU A 120 7.31 -3.65 13.75
CA GLU A 120 6.42 -4.13 12.70
C GLU A 120 6.18 -3.05 11.63
N LEU A 121 6.32 -3.44 10.37
CA LEU A 121 5.93 -2.64 9.22
C LEU A 121 4.47 -2.91 8.91
N HIS A 122 3.66 -1.87 8.93
CA HIS A 122 2.27 -1.91 8.48
C HIS A 122 2.20 -1.35 7.07
N LEU A 123 1.64 -2.12 6.15
CA LEU A 123 1.43 -1.73 4.75
C LEU A 123 -0.04 -1.91 4.40
N ILE A 124 -0.66 -0.84 3.92
CA ILE A 124 -2.05 -0.84 3.49
C ILE A 124 -2.11 -0.42 2.03
N ILE A 125 -2.68 -1.29 1.19
CA ILE A 125 -2.92 -0.99 -0.22
C ILE A 125 -4.37 -0.53 -0.36
N GLU A 126 -4.55 0.73 -0.75
CA GLU A 126 -5.88 1.34 -0.92
C GLU A 126 -6.41 1.10 -2.35
N GLU A 127 -5.52 1.19 -3.34
CA GLU A 127 -5.86 0.97 -4.75
C GLU A 127 -4.77 0.12 -5.41
N LEU A 128 -5.15 -0.92 -6.14
CA LEU A 128 -4.25 -1.66 -7.02
C LEU A 128 -4.36 -1.17 -8.45
N ARG A 129 -3.24 -1.22 -9.18
CA ARG A 129 -3.26 -1.10 -10.64
C ARG A 129 -4.21 -2.14 -11.25
N ARG A 130 -5.24 -1.69 -11.96
CA ARG A 130 -6.21 -2.59 -12.60
C ARG A 130 -5.64 -3.21 -13.87
N PRO A 131 -5.72 -4.52 -14.11
CA PRO A 131 -5.36 -5.11 -15.38
C PRO A 131 -6.53 -5.01 -16.36
N VAL A 132 -6.87 -3.81 -16.87
CA VAL A 132 -7.84 -3.76 -17.98
C VAL A 132 -7.13 -4.20 -19.27
N TYR A 133 -7.31 -5.45 -19.65
CA TYR A 133 -7.29 -5.89 -21.04
C TYR A 133 -8.46 -6.86 -21.25
N GLN A 134 -9.67 -6.34 -21.09
CA GLN A 134 -10.81 -6.79 -21.87
C GLN A 134 -11.26 -5.55 -22.64
N GLY A 135 -11.52 -5.67 -23.94
CA GLY A 135 -11.96 -4.53 -24.73
C GLY A 135 -13.24 -3.94 -24.13
N GLU A 136 -13.17 -2.84 -23.40
CA GLU A 136 -14.31 -2.21 -22.71
C GLU A 136 -14.43 -0.79 -23.26
N GLN A 137 -15.49 -0.36 -23.97
CA GLN A 137 -16.93 -0.57 -23.75
C GLN A 137 -17.39 -0.38 -22.29
N LYS A 138 -17.58 0.91 -22.00
CA LYS A 138 -18.65 1.58 -21.24
C LYS A 138 -18.47 1.87 -19.74
N PRO A 139 -18.99 3.04 -19.29
CA PRO A 139 -18.49 3.79 -18.13
C PRO A 139 -19.42 3.72 -16.90
N TYR A 140 -20.25 2.68 -16.76
CA TYR A 140 -21.38 2.75 -15.82
C TYR A 140 -21.50 1.67 -14.75
N GLN A 141 -20.56 0.72 -14.67
CA GLN A 141 -20.49 -0.19 -13.53
C GLN A 141 -19.05 -0.25 -13.05
N GLN A 142 -18.73 0.57 -12.05
CA GLN A 142 -17.59 0.30 -11.18
C GLN A 142 -17.93 -0.96 -10.38
N GLN A 143 -17.80 -2.14 -11.01
CA GLN A 143 -17.74 -3.38 -10.26
C GLN A 143 -16.59 -3.21 -9.26
N LEU A 144 -16.93 -3.31 -7.97
CA LEU A 144 -15.95 -3.43 -6.89
C LEU A 144 -15.23 -4.75 -7.16
N PHE A 145 -14.20 -4.73 -7.99
CA PHE A 145 -13.31 -5.87 -8.18
C PHE A 145 -12.84 -6.26 -6.79
N GLN A 146 -13.34 -7.40 -6.30
CA GLN A 146 -12.88 -7.96 -5.05
C GLN A 146 -11.47 -8.46 -5.35
N TRP A 147 -10.48 -7.94 -4.65
CA TRP A 147 -9.11 -8.44 -4.72
C TRP A 147 -8.62 -8.56 -3.29
N GLU A 148 -7.64 -9.44 -3.09
CA GLU A 148 -7.04 -9.62 -1.79
C GLU A 148 -5.52 -9.72 -1.92
N LEU A 149 -4.83 -9.16 -0.92
CA LEU A 149 -3.41 -9.40 -0.74
C LEU A 149 -3.16 -10.81 -0.25
N LEU A 150 -2.09 -11.41 -0.78
CA LEU A 150 -1.58 -12.69 -0.36
C LEU A 150 -0.35 -12.44 0.52
N PRO A 151 -0.41 -12.75 1.83
CA PRO A 151 0.75 -12.58 2.70
C PRO A 151 1.87 -13.55 2.29
N ALA A 152 3.10 -13.04 2.25
CA ALA A 152 4.28 -13.87 2.16
C ALA A 152 4.63 -14.53 3.50
N SER A 153 5.61 -15.44 3.53
CA SER A 153 6.06 -16.08 4.76
C SER A 153 6.42 -15.04 5.84
N ARG A 154 5.90 -15.23 7.06
CA ARG A 154 6.05 -14.32 8.24
C ARG A 154 5.21 -13.03 8.20
N GLN A 155 4.41 -12.80 7.17
CA GLN A 155 3.49 -11.67 7.11
C GLN A 155 2.12 -12.04 7.70
N ARG A 156 1.53 -11.13 8.47
CA ARG A 156 0.14 -11.25 8.94
C ARG A 156 -0.75 -10.43 8.00
N HIS A 157 -1.88 -11.00 7.60
CA HIS A 157 -2.88 -10.33 6.78
C HIS A 157 -4.14 -10.09 7.60
N TYR A 158 -4.60 -8.84 7.66
CA TYR A 158 -5.82 -8.47 8.35
C TYR A 158 -6.90 -8.07 7.36
N THR A 159 -7.85 -8.97 7.11
CA THR A 159 -8.96 -8.73 6.18
C THR A 159 -10.12 -7.92 6.77
N SER A 160 -10.04 -7.50 8.04
CA SER A 160 -11.08 -6.68 8.67
C SER A 160 -10.54 -5.34 9.20
N ARG A 161 -11.14 -4.23 8.75
CA ARG A 161 -10.95 -2.89 9.34
C ARG A 161 -11.50 -2.89 10.78
N PRO A 162 -10.74 -2.47 11.79
CA PRO A 162 -11.30 -2.18 13.11
C PRO A 162 -12.26 -1.00 12.98
N GLY A 163 -13.59 -1.26 12.95
CA GLY A 163 -14.62 -0.23 12.85
C GLY A 163 -15.77 -0.47 11.86
N GLY A 164 -15.80 -1.57 11.08
CA GLY A 164 -16.95 -1.80 10.19
C GLY A 164 -16.96 -3.16 9.48
N LYS A 165 -18.13 -3.79 9.43
CA LYS A 165 -18.37 -5.06 8.73
C LYS A 165 -18.12 -4.92 7.22
N GLY A 166 -17.32 -5.83 6.65
CA GLY A 166 -17.45 -6.22 5.24
C GLY A 166 -16.47 -5.61 4.24
N VAL A 167 -15.45 -4.85 4.66
CA VAL A 167 -14.39 -4.38 3.74
C VAL A 167 -13.11 -5.18 4.00
N ILE A 168 -12.66 -5.94 2.99
CA ILE A 168 -11.35 -6.59 2.99
C ILE A 168 -10.31 -5.48 3.12
N SER A 169 -9.72 -5.35 4.31
CA SER A 169 -8.57 -4.47 4.47
C SER A 169 -7.36 -5.16 3.85
N ASN A 170 -6.84 -4.59 2.77
CA ASN A 170 -5.61 -5.04 2.13
C ASN A 170 -4.42 -4.56 2.96
N TRP A 171 -4.33 -5.11 4.16
CA TRP A 171 -3.42 -4.71 5.22
C TRP A 171 -2.48 -5.86 5.57
N ILE A 172 -1.21 -5.67 5.24
CA ILE A 172 -0.13 -6.58 5.60
C ILE A 172 0.67 -5.98 6.75
N ILE A 173 0.98 -6.82 7.73
CA ILE A 173 1.90 -6.50 8.81
C ILE A 173 3.08 -7.46 8.74
N ALA A 174 4.29 -6.92 8.60
CA ALA A 174 5.51 -7.69 8.48
C ALA A 174 6.47 -7.37 9.63
N PRO A 175 7.07 -8.40 10.27
CA PRO A 175 8.09 -8.16 11.28
C PRO A 175 9.35 -7.57 10.65
N LEU A 176 9.91 -6.57 11.32
CA LEU A 176 11.21 -5.99 11.02
C LEU A 176 12.34 -6.72 11.76
N ARG A 177 12.11 -7.78 12.54
CA ARG A 177 13.17 -8.56 13.19
C ARG A 177 13.04 -10.05 12.88
#